data_AF-A0AAU8FQA5-F1
#
_entry.id   AF-A0AAU8FQA5-F1
#
_cell.length_a   1.000
_cell.length_b   1.000
_cell.length_c   1.000
_cell.angle_alpha   90.00
_cell.angle_beta   90.00
_cell.angle_gamma   90.00
#
_symmetry.space_group_name_H-M   'P 1'
#
loop_
_entity.id
_entity.type
_entity.pdbx_description
1 polymer ?
#
loop_
_entity_poly.entity_id
_entity_poly.type
_entity_poly.pdbx_seq_one_letter_code
_entity_poly.pdbx_strand_id
1 'polypeptide(L)'
;MNTETHPIKPTDATLQAYGREVGKLLSSSSAECWRDELWTMFTGYIISLKEQGHAPDLCDTYFSFKELIAFFENVERVGRGEAVTQV
;
A
#
# COMPACT_ATOMS: atom_id res chain seq x y z
N MET A 1 33.10 -11.16 -9.74
CA MET A 1 32.37 -11.79 -8.62
C MET A 1 30.91 -11.46 -8.87
N ASN A 2 30.19 -12.38 -9.50
CA ASN A 2 28.83 -12.13 -9.99
C ASN A 2 27.87 -12.65 -8.92
N THR A 3 27.33 -11.76 -8.10
CA THR A 3 26.19 -12.07 -7.23
C THR A 3 24.96 -12.21 -8.12
N GLU A 4 24.70 -13.42 -8.59
CA GLU A 4 23.40 -13.77 -9.15
C GLU A 4 22.39 -13.83 -8.00
N THR A 5 21.80 -12.68 -7.68
CA THR A 5 20.61 -12.60 -6.84
C THR A 5 19.46 -13.23 -7.63
N HIS A 6 19.34 -14.56 -7.59
CA HIS A 6 18.17 -15.24 -8.09
C HIS A 6 16.97 -14.74 -7.26
N PRO A 7 15.98 -14.07 -7.87
CA PRO A 7 14.78 -13.71 -7.15
C PRO A 7 14.13 -15.01 -6.68
N ILE A 8 14.10 -15.22 -5.37
CA ILE A 8 13.41 -16.36 -4.76
C ILE A 8 11.93 -16.16 -5.11
N LYS A 9 11.44 -16.88 -6.12
CA LYS A 9 10.02 -16.88 -6.45
C LYS A 9 9.28 -17.35 -5.20
N PRO A 10 8.33 -16.56 -4.66
CA PRO A 10 7.57 -16.97 -3.49
C PRO A 10 6.81 -18.25 -3.84
N THR A 11 6.85 -19.23 -2.93
CA THR A 11 6.08 -20.46 -3.08
C THR A 11 4.58 -20.17 -2.91
N ASP A 12 3.72 -21.04 -3.43
CA ASP A 12 2.27 -20.91 -3.28
C ASP A 12 1.85 -20.79 -1.81
N ALA A 13 2.54 -21.50 -0.91
CA ALA A 13 2.32 -21.42 0.54
C ALA A 13 2.64 -20.02 1.10
N THR A 14 3.73 -19.41 0.65
CA THR A 14 4.12 -18.05 1.04
C THR A 14 3.11 -17.02 0.54
N LEU A 15 2.69 -17.12 -0.72
CA LEU A 15 1.68 -16.22 -1.29
C LEU A 15 0.33 -16.35 -0.57
N GLN A 16 -0.07 -17.57 -0.21
CA GLN A 16 -1.31 -17.81 0.51
C GLN A 16 -1.26 -17.25 1.94
N ALA A 17 -0.13 -17.40 2.63
CA ALA A 17 0.06 -16.80 3.97
C ALA A 17 0.00 -15.27 3.90
N TYR A 18 0.67 -14.67 2.93
CA TYR A 18 0.61 -13.23 2.68
C TYR A 18 -0.83 -12.76 2.42
N GLY A 19 -1.55 -13.45 1.52
CA GLY A 19 -2.94 -13.15 1.21
C GLY A 19 -3.87 -13.25 2.43
N ARG A 20 -3.62 -14.18 3.37
CA ARG A 20 -4.39 -14.26 4.62
C ARG A 20 -4.18 -13.04 5.52
N GLU A 21 -2.95 -12.57 5.69
CA GLU A 21 -2.67 -11.38 6.52
C GLU A 21 -3.25 -10.11 5.90
N VAL A 22 -3.13 -9.97 4.57
CA VAL A 22 -3.77 -8.89 3.82
C VAL A 22 -5.31 -8.96 3.95
N GLY A 23 -5.89 -10.15 3.85
CA GLY A 23 -7.32 -10.36 4.07
C GLY A 23 -7.78 -9.98 5.48
N LYS A 24 -6.99 -10.28 6.51
CA LYS A 24 -7.27 -9.83 7.89
C LYS A 24 -7.23 -8.30 8.00
N LEU A 25 -6.24 -7.65 7.40
CA LEU A 25 -6.11 -6.19 7.40
C LEU A 25 -7.33 -5.50 6.74
N LEU A 26 -7.87 -6.10 5.67
CA LEU A 26 -9.09 -5.61 5.04
C LEU A 26 -10.38 -6.03 5.76
N SER A 27 -10.33 -7.04 6.62
CA SER A 27 -11.50 -7.42 7.41
C SER A 27 -11.81 -6.45 8.54
N SER A 28 -10.81 -5.67 8.98
CA SER A 28 -10.99 -4.68 10.05
C SER A 28 -11.61 -3.36 9.58
N SER A 29 -11.55 -3.04 8.28
CA SER A 29 -12.06 -1.78 7.72
C SER A 29 -12.20 -1.87 6.20
N SER A 30 -13.12 -1.11 5.59
CA SER A 30 -13.26 -1.07 4.13
C SER A 30 -12.10 -0.31 3.47
N ALA A 31 -11.87 -0.50 2.17
CA ALA A 31 -10.86 0.29 1.45
C ALA A 31 -11.17 1.79 1.50
N GLU A 32 -12.45 2.16 1.51
CA GLU A 32 -12.89 3.53 1.66
C GLU A 32 -12.46 4.14 3.00
N CYS A 33 -12.67 3.41 4.10
CA CYS A 33 -12.24 3.88 5.42
C CYS A 33 -10.71 3.98 5.52
N TRP A 34 -9.97 2.98 4.98
CA TRP A 34 -8.51 3.06 4.89
C TRP A 34 -8.04 4.28 4.09
N ARG A 35 -8.69 4.60 2.98
CA ARG A 35 -8.38 5.79 2.17
C ARG A 35 -8.52 7.07 2.98
N ASP A 36 -9.63 7.21 3.70
CA ASP A 36 -9.93 8.41 4.48
C ASP A 36 -8.98 8.57 5.67
N GLU A 37 -8.64 7.48 6.36
CA GLU A 37 -7.66 7.46 7.43
C GLU A 37 -6.26 7.84 6.93
N LEU A 38 -5.81 7.23 5.83
CA LEU A 38 -4.51 7.54 5.24
C LEU A 38 -4.45 9.00 4.77
N TRP A 39 -5.53 9.53 4.19
CA TRP A 39 -5.59 10.93 3.77
C TRP A 39 -5.51 11.89 4.97
N THR A 40 -6.12 11.51 6.10
CA THR A 40 -6.02 12.25 7.36
C THR A 40 -4.59 12.26 7.89
N MET A 41 -3.91 11.11 7.89
CA MET A 41 -2.50 11.00 8.30
C MET A 41 -1.58 11.84 7.39
N PHE A 42 -1.75 11.73 6.07
CA PHE A 42 -0.97 12.50 5.11
C PHE A 42 -1.20 14.00 5.27
N THR A 43 -2.46 14.43 5.44
CA THR A 43 -2.78 15.85 5.66
C THR A 43 -2.15 16.38 6.95
N GLY A 44 -2.19 15.60 8.04
CA GLY A 44 -1.50 15.95 9.29
C GLY A 44 0.01 16.10 9.12
N TYR A 45 0.63 15.22 8.33
CA TYR A 45 2.04 15.32 7.95
C TYR A 45 2.33 16.61 7.17
N ILE A 46 1.52 16.94 6.16
CA ILE A 46 1.68 18.19 5.38
C ILE A 46 1.58 19.44 6.25
N ILE A 47 0.62 19.47 7.18
CA ILE A 47 0.46 20.59 8.12
C ILE A 47 1.73 20.73 8.97
N SER A 48 2.23 19.62 9.51
CA SER A 48 3.46 19.61 10.31
C SER A 48 4.70 20.05 9.52
N LEU A 49 4.82 19.63 8.26
CA LEU A 49 5.91 20.06 7.38
C LEU A 49 5.85 21.55 7.06
N LYS A 50 4.65 22.11 6.88
CA LYS A 50 4.47 23.55 6.64
C LYS A 50 4.97 24.38 7.82
N GLU A 51 4.86 23.87 9.04
CA GLU A 51 5.38 24.52 10.25
C GLU A 51 6.91 24.41 10.38
N GLN A 52 7.51 23.34 9.85
CA GLN A 52 8.95 23.06 9.93
C GLN A 52 9.76 23.64 8.77
N GLY A 53 9.11 23.98 7.64
CA GLY A 53 9.69 24.74 6.52
C GLY A 53 10.65 23.96 5.60
N HIS A 54 10.96 22.70 5.90
CA HIS A 54 11.81 21.84 5.06
C HIS A 54 11.19 20.45 4.88
N ALA A 55 11.05 20.01 3.63
CA ALA A 55 10.42 18.74 3.28
C ALA A 55 11.09 18.09 2.06
N PRO A 56 12.33 17.59 2.18
CA PRO A 56 13.09 17.05 1.05
C PRO A 56 12.42 15.80 0.45
N ASP A 57 11.79 14.98 1.29
CA ASP A 57 11.21 13.69 0.88
C ASP A 57 9.69 13.77 0.62
N LEU A 58 9.14 14.98 0.48
CA LEU A 58 7.68 15.18 0.33
C LEU A 58 7.13 14.51 -0.94
N CYS A 59 7.85 14.62 -2.05
CA CYS A 59 7.44 13.99 -3.31
C CYS A 59 7.37 12.47 -3.16
N ASP A 60 8.41 11.86 -2.59
CA ASP A 60 8.47 10.41 -2.41
C ASP A 60 7.38 9.93 -1.44
N THR A 61 7.17 10.67 -0.34
CA THR A 61 6.10 10.39 0.62
C THR A 61 4.72 10.43 -0.04
N TYR A 62 4.47 11.40 -0.93
CA TYR A 62 3.22 11.49 -1.68
C TYR A 62 3.04 10.33 -2.67
N PHE A 63 4.10 9.92 -3.36
CA PHE A 63 4.02 8.78 -4.28
C PHE A 63 3.74 7.48 -3.53
N SER A 64 4.47 7.20 -2.44
CA SER A 64 4.21 6.03 -1.58
C SER A 64 2.79 6.06 -1.00
N PHE A 65 2.30 7.23 -0.60
CA PHE A 65 0.92 7.41 -0.16
C PHE A 65 -0.09 6.99 -1.24
N LYS A 66 0.07 7.49 -2.47
CA LYS A 66 -0.82 7.12 -3.58
C LYS A 66 -0.78 5.64 -3.92
N GLU A 67 0.41 5.04 -3.93
CA GLU A 67 0.59 3.61 -4.20
C GLU A 67 -0.11 2.76 -3.14
N LEU A 68 -0.06 3.19 -1.88
CA LEU A 68 -0.73 2.51 -0.77
C LEU A 68 -2.26 2.58 -0.88
N ILE A 69 -2.81 3.74 -1.25
CA ILE A 69 -4.26 3.90 -1.54
C ILE A 69 -4.68 2.93 -2.66
N ALA A 70 -3.95 2.96 -3.78
CA ALA A 70 -4.23 2.11 -4.93
C ALA A 70 -4.10 0.62 -4.59
N PHE A 71 -3.18 0.26 -3.69
CA PHE A 71 -3.05 -1.10 -3.18
C PHE A 71 -4.32 -1.55 -2.45
N PHE A 72 -4.83 -0.77 -1.50
CA PHE A 72 -6.03 -1.13 -0.75
C PHE A 72 -7.26 -1.29 -1.65
N GLU A 73 -7.47 -0.37 -2.60
CA GLU A 73 -8.55 -0.46 -3.59
C GLU A 73 -8.43 -1.72 -4.46
N ASN A 74 -7.21 -2.05 -4.93
CA ASN A 74 -6.97 -3.22 -5.75
C ASN A 74 -7.17 -4.54 -4.99
N VAL A 75 -6.70 -4.62 -3.74
CA VAL A 75 -6.87 -5.83 -2.94
C VAL A 75 -8.33 -6.05 -2.58
N GLU A 76 -9.08 -5.00 -2.24
CA GLU A 76 -10.52 -5.12 -1.97
C GLU A 76 -11.27 -5.63 -3.21
N ARG A 77 -10.89 -5.13 -4.38
CA ARG A 77 -11.41 -5.59 -5.67
C ARG A 77 -11.11 -7.07 -5.93
N VAL A 78 -9.89 -7.52 -5.68
CA VAL A 78 -9.51 -8.95 -5.73
C VAL A 78 -10.32 -9.77 -4.73
N GLY A 79 -10.53 -9.26 -3.51
CA GLY A 79 -11.33 -9.91 -2.47
C GLY A 79 -12.80 -10.10 -2.86
N ARG A 80 -13.35 -9.21 -3.69
CA ARG A 80 -14.69 -9.35 -4.30
C ARG A 80 -14.75 -10.31 -5.49
N GLY A 81 -13.60 -10.86 -5.91
CA GLY A 81 -13.50 -11.75 -7.07
C GLY A 81 -13.49 -11.01 -8.41
N GLU A 82 -13.26 -9.70 -8.43
CA GLU A 82 -13.13 -8.92 -9.66
C GLU A 82 -11.71 -9.05 -10.23
N ALA A 83 -11.59 -9.37 -11.52
CA ALA A 83 -10.30 -9.57 -12.16
C ALA A 83 -9.48 -8.26 -12.23
N VAL A 84 -8.22 -8.29 -11.81
CA VAL A 84 -7.26 -7.18 -12.02
C VAL A 84 -6.95 -7.07 -13.51
N THR A 85 -7.58 -6.11 -14.19
CA THR A 85 -7.12 -5.70 -15.51
C THR A 85 -5.72 -5.13 -15.36
N GLN A 86 -4.71 -5.91 -15.72
CA GLN A 86 -3.37 -5.37 -15.94
C GLN A 86 -3.48 -4.41 -17.13
N VAL A 87 -3.15 -3.14 -16.89
CA VAL A 87 -2.97 -2.12 -17.95
C VAL A 87 -1.48 -2.01 -18.22
#